data_AF-A0AAD9KZ76-F1
#
_entry.id   AF-A0AAD9KZ76-F1
#
_cell.length_a   1.000
_cell.length_b   1.000
_cell.length_c   1.000
_cell.angle_alpha   90.00
_cell.angle_beta   90.00
_cell.angle_gamma   90.00
#
_symmetry.space_group_name_H-M   'P 1'
#
loop_
_entity.id
_entity.type
_entity.pdbx_description
1 polymer ?
#
loop_
_entity_poly.entity_id
_entity_poly.type
_entity_poly.pdbx_seq_one_letter_code
_entity_poly.pdbx_strand_id
1 'polypeptide(L)'
;MLYPGATPGVQAYLYICICKPTLTYGLECMSSTAIQMRRLESVQGRLIKQSLGLSKLSHNTAFLKALNIEKIEDIVNRNVLSLYNRIFKVESPARRLMQHLLSRFIFYGKTIPGTLLDRVI
;
A
#
# COMPACT_ATOMS: atom_id res chain seq x y z
N MET A 1 -21.94 1.41 10.36
CA MET A 1 -22.32 1.92 11.69
C MET A 1 -21.79 3.33 11.76
N LEU A 2 -22.66 4.33 11.64
CA LEU A 2 -22.28 5.72 11.86
C LEU A 2 -22.06 5.88 13.36
N TYR A 3 -20.86 6.25 13.81
CA TYR A 3 -20.69 6.63 15.22
C TYR A 3 -21.53 7.89 15.46
N PRO A 4 -22.55 7.86 16.33
CA PRO A 4 -23.45 8.98 16.51
C PRO A 4 -22.66 10.17 17.05
N GLY A 5 -22.60 11.24 16.26
CA GLY A 5 -21.90 12.49 16.60
C GLY A 5 -20.55 12.72 15.89
N ALA A 6 -20.03 11.78 15.11
CA ALA A 6 -18.80 12.01 14.33
C ALA A 6 -19.11 12.54 12.93
N THR A 7 -18.70 13.78 12.65
CA THR A 7 -18.73 14.37 11.30
C THR A 7 -17.99 13.45 10.31
N PRO A 8 -18.45 13.30 9.06
CA PRO A 8 -17.79 12.48 8.04
C PRO A 8 -16.28 12.68 7.90
N GLY A 9 -15.81 13.92 8.04
CA GLY A 9 -14.38 14.26 8.02
C GLY A 9 -13.59 13.63 9.17
N VAL A 10 -14.16 13.54 10.37
CA VAL A 10 -13.51 12.89 11.54
C VAL A 10 -13.39 11.39 11.30
N GLN A 11 -14.42 10.76 10.74
CA GLN A 11 -14.38 9.33 10.42
C GLN A 11 -13.36 9.01 9.31
N ALA A 12 -13.26 9.87 8.30
CA ALA A 12 -12.23 9.76 7.26
C ALA A 12 -10.82 9.93 7.86
N TYR A 13 -10.64 10.90 8.76
CA TYR A 13 -9.38 11.10 9.47
C TYR A 13 -8.98 9.88 10.31
N LEU A 14 -9.90 9.33 11.10
CA LEU A 14 -9.65 8.11 11.89
C LEU A 14 -9.27 6.92 10.99
N TYR A 15 -9.93 6.78 9.84
CA TYR A 15 -9.55 5.76 8.86
C TYR A 15 -8.11 5.97 8.36
N ILE A 16 -7.75 7.20 7.99
CA ILE A 16 -6.40 7.54 7.49
C ILE A 16 -5.33 7.26 8.54
N CYS A 17 -5.60 7.56 9.82
CA CYS A 17 -4.64 7.41 10.90
C CYS A 17 -4.48 5.96 11.41
N ILE A 18 -5.56 5.19 11.45
CA ILE A 18 -5.57 3.88 12.14
C ILE A 18 -5.75 2.74 11.14
N CYS A 19 -6.86 2.74 10.42
CA CYS A 19 -7.23 1.61 9.56
C CYS A 19 -6.31 1.48 8.35
N LYS A 20 -5.90 2.61 7.75
CA LYS A 20 -5.05 2.62 6.55
C LYS A 20 -3.67 2.01 6.84
N PRO A 21 -2.90 2.45 7.85
CA PRO A 21 -1.63 1.80 8.19
C PRO A 21 -1.79 0.32 8.52
N THR A 22 -2.84 -0.05 9.25
CA THR A 22 -3.12 -1.44 9.62
C THR A 22 -3.39 -2.31 8.39
N LEU A 23 -4.14 -1.80 7.41
CA LEU A 23 -4.42 -2.51 6.15
C LEU A 23 -3.17 -2.65 5.29
N THR A 24 -2.28 -1.66 5.31
CA THR A 24 -1.07 -1.63 4.48
C THR A 24 0.15 -2.33 5.09
N TYR A 25 0.08 -2.68 6.36
CA TYR A 25 1.21 -3.22 7.11
C TYR A 25 1.74 -4.52 6.49
N GLY A 26 3.03 -4.57 6.16
CA GLY A 26 3.71 -5.76 5.66
C GLY A 26 3.51 -6.05 4.17
N LEU A 27 2.71 -5.25 3.44
CA LEU A 27 2.53 -5.40 1.99
C LEU A 27 3.80 -5.08 1.19
N GLU A 28 4.72 -4.31 1.79
CA GLU A 28 6.04 -4.03 1.25
C GLU A 28 6.93 -5.28 1.18
N CYS A 29 6.70 -6.27 2.04
CA CYS A 29 7.50 -7.50 2.11
C CYS A 29 6.93 -8.64 1.26
N MET A 30 5.68 -8.55 0.80
CA MET A 30 4.99 -9.62 0.07
C MET A 30 4.87 -9.30 -1.43
N SER A 31 5.05 -10.29 -2.30
CA SER A 31 4.74 -10.13 -3.72
C SER A 31 3.22 -10.03 -3.91
N SER A 32 2.75 -8.85 -4.33
CA SER A 32 1.32 -8.60 -4.55
C SER A 32 0.97 -8.76 -6.03
N THR A 33 -0.02 -9.62 -6.33
CA THR A 33 -0.59 -9.69 -7.69
C THR A 33 -1.57 -8.54 -7.92
N ALA A 34 -1.71 -8.05 -9.16
CA ALA A 34 -2.67 -6.99 -9.52
C ALA A 34 -4.11 -7.29 -9.06
N ILE A 35 -4.53 -8.57 -9.08
CA ILE A 35 -5.84 -9.01 -8.59
C ILE A 35 -5.99 -8.75 -7.08
N GLN A 36 -4.93 -9.05 -6.30
CA GLN A 36 -4.94 -8.83 -4.86
C GLN A 36 -4.96 -7.33 -4.54
N MET A 37 -4.23 -6.51 -5.29
CA MET A 37 -4.25 -5.05 -5.12
C MET A 37 -5.65 -4.48 -5.37
N ARG A 38 -6.32 -4.88 -6.46
CA ARG A 38 -7.71 -4.48 -6.75
C ARG A 38 -8.70 -4.91 -5.67
N ARG A 39 -8.51 -6.10 -5.09
CA ARG A 39 -9.32 -6.57 -3.96
C ARG A 39 -9.07 -5.69 -2.72
N LEU A 40 -7.84 -5.32 -2.46
CA LEU A 40 -7.46 -4.47 -1.33
C LEU A 40 -8.06 -3.07 -1.45
N GLU A 41 -8.00 -2.45 -2.64
CA GLU A 41 -8.69 -1.20 -2.95
C GLU A 41 -10.20 -1.28 -2.73
N SER A 42 -10.80 -2.41 -3.12
CA SER A 42 -12.22 -2.68 -2.90
C SER A 42 -12.56 -2.82 -1.41
N VAL A 43 -11.66 -3.40 -0.62
CA VAL A 43 -11.79 -3.52 0.85
C VAL A 43 -11.69 -2.15 1.50
N GLN A 44 -10.71 -1.31 1.14
CA GLN A 44 -10.61 0.08 1.60
C GLN A 44 -11.90 0.86 1.34
N GLY A 45 -12.39 0.83 0.10
CA GLY A 45 -13.65 1.50 -0.26
C GLY A 45 -14.84 0.99 0.56
N ARG A 46 -14.91 -0.32 0.82
CA ARG A 46 -15.99 -0.90 1.64
C ARG A 46 -15.90 -0.47 3.10
N LEU A 47 -14.71 -0.47 3.70
CA LEU A 47 -14.49 -0.08 5.09
C LEU A 47 -14.92 1.36 5.36
N ILE A 48 -14.50 2.29 4.49
CA ILE A 48 -14.83 3.72 4.65
C ILE A 48 -16.31 3.97 4.41
N LYS A 49 -16.93 3.30 3.44
CA LYS A 49 -18.38 3.42 3.23
C LYS A 49 -19.17 2.88 4.42
N GLN A 50 -18.72 1.76 4.98
CA GLN A 50 -19.37 1.13 6.12
C GLN A 50 -19.28 2.00 7.39
N SER A 51 -18.17 2.72 7.60
CA SER A 51 -18.05 3.68 8.70
C SER A 51 -18.98 4.88 8.49
N LEU A 52 -19.12 5.37 7.25
CA LEU A 52 -19.97 6.50 6.89
C LEU A 52 -21.45 6.15 6.66
N GLY A 53 -21.83 4.88 6.79
CA GLY A 53 -23.22 4.43 6.55
C GLY A 53 -23.65 4.48 5.08
N LEU A 54 -22.71 4.57 4.14
CA LEU A 54 -22.97 4.61 2.71
C LEU A 54 -23.19 3.22 2.13
N SER A 55 -24.07 3.13 1.13
CA SER A 55 -24.36 1.86 0.46
C SER A 55 -23.17 1.36 -0.36
N LYS A 56 -23.11 0.03 -0.54
CA LYS A 56 -22.06 -0.68 -1.30
C LYS A 56 -21.94 -0.20 -2.77
N LEU A 57 -23.03 0.34 -3.34
CA LEU A 57 -23.18 0.67 -4.76
C LEU A 57 -22.58 2.03 -5.18
N SER A 58 -22.17 2.88 -4.25
CA SER A 58 -21.52 4.16 -4.60
C SER A 58 -20.19 3.94 -5.35
N HIS A 59 -19.78 4.84 -6.25
CA HIS A 59 -18.49 4.67 -6.93
C HIS A 59 -17.32 4.91 -5.95
N ASN A 60 -16.49 3.89 -5.70
CA ASN A 60 -15.36 3.97 -4.75
C ASN A 60 -14.37 5.08 -5.11
N THR A 61 -14.06 5.27 -6.39
CA THR A 61 -12.97 6.13 -6.86
C THR A 61 -13.25 7.62 -6.66
N ALA A 62 -14.44 8.10 -7.05
CA ALA A 62 -14.82 9.50 -6.85
C ALA A 62 -14.94 9.85 -5.35
N PHE A 63 -15.44 8.90 -4.56
CA PHE A 63 -15.62 9.05 -3.12
C PHE A 63 -14.29 9.12 -2.35
N LEU A 64 -13.34 8.21 -2.65
CA LEU A 64 -12.00 8.25 -2.04
C LEU A 64 -11.27 9.54 -2.38
N LYS A 65 -11.41 10.02 -3.63
CA LYS A 65 -10.83 11.28 -4.08
C LYS A 65 -11.42 12.49 -3.34
N ALA A 66 -12.73 12.50 -3.09
CA ALA A 66 -13.41 13.56 -2.35
C ALA A 66 -12.96 13.62 -0.86
N LEU A 67 -12.62 12.47 -0.28
CA LEU A 67 -12.09 12.38 1.10
C LEU A 67 -10.57 12.56 1.18
N ASN A 68 -9.90 12.84 0.06
CA ASN A 68 -8.44 12.94 -0.03
C ASN A 68 -7.70 11.69 0.47
N ILE A 69 -8.28 10.51 0.22
CA ILE A 69 -7.69 9.23 0.62
C ILE A 69 -6.90 8.67 -0.57
N GLU A 70 -5.59 8.53 -0.39
CA GLU A 70 -4.68 7.91 -1.34
C GLU A 70 -5.07 6.44 -1.64
N LYS A 71 -4.75 5.99 -2.85
CA LYS A 71 -4.84 4.57 -3.22
C LYS A 71 -3.82 3.76 -2.43
N ILE A 72 -4.18 2.53 -2.10
CA ILE A 72 -3.28 1.57 -1.46
C ILE A 72 -2.09 1.28 -2.36
N GLU A 73 -2.29 1.15 -3.66
CA GLU A 73 -1.21 0.89 -4.61
C GLU A 73 -0.08 1.93 -4.51
N ASP A 74 -0.44 3.22 -4.46
CA ASP A 74 0.52 4.32 -4.35
C ASP A 74 1.28 4.28 -3.00
N ILE A 75 0.57 3.94 -1.92
CA ILE A 75 1.16 3.82 -0.57
C ILE A 75 2.13 2.63 -0.52
N VAL A 76 1.74 1.49 -1.08
CA VAL A 76 2.58 0.29 -1.11
C VAL A 76 3.84 0.56 -1.93
N ASN A 77 3.72 1.19 -3.10
CA ASN A 77 4.88 1.56 -3.91
C ASN A 77 5.84 2.50 -3.16
N ARG A 78 5.30 3.51 -2.47
CA ARG A 78 6.11 4.41 -1.62
C ARG A 78 6.81 3.65 -0.49
N ASN A 79 6.11 2.71 0.15
CA ASN A 79 6.66 1.90 1.23
C ASN A 79 7.74 0.93 0.74
N VAL A 80 7.56 0.31 -0.43
CA VAL A 80 8.56 -0.56 -1.08
C VAL A 80 9.83 0.23 -1.37
N LEU A 81 9.72 1.42 -1.98
CA LEU A 81 10.87 2.29 -2.23
C LEU A 81 11.56 2.73 -0.94
N SER A 82 10.78 3.09 0.08
CA SER A 82 11.28 3.45 1.41
C SER A 82 12.02 2.29 2.08
N LEU A 83 11.46 1.07 2.02
CA LEU A 83 12.09 -0.15 2.53
C LEU A 83 13.39 -0.45 1.80
N TYR A 84 13.38 -0.40 0.46
CA TYR A 84 14.57 -0.59 -0.36
C TYR A 84 15.68 0.38 0.06
N ASN A 85 15.38 1.69 0.14
CA ASN A 85 16.35 2.69 0.58
C ASN A 85 16.87 2.42 2.01
N ARG A 86 15.99 2.04 2.95
CA ARG A 86 16.40 1.72 4.34
C ARG A 86 17.35 0.53 4.41
N ILE A 87 17.16 -0.50 3.58
CA ILE A 87 18.06 -1.66 3.54
C ILE A 87 19.49 -1.26 3.17
N PHE A 88 19.67 -0.28 2.28
CA PHE A 88 21.02 0.20 1.91
C PHE A 88 21.69 1.04 3.00
N LYS A 89 20.92 1.66 3.90
CA LYS A 89 21.46 2.50 4.99
C LYS A 89 22.09 1.71 6.13
N VAL A 90 21.73 0.44 6.29
CA VAL A 90 22.19 -0.40 7.41
C VAL A 90 23.02 -1.55 6.88
N GLU A 91 24.18 -1.81 7.50
CA GLU A 91 24.94 -3.02 7.21
C GLU A 91 24.19 -4.26 7.70
N SER A 92 23.66 -5.03 6.75
CA SER A 92 22.89 -6.24 7.01
C SER A 92 23.11 -7.27 5.92
N PRO A 93 22.84 -8.56 6.17
CA PRO A 93 22.80 -9.58 5.14
C PRO A 93 21.84 -9.23 3.99
N ALA A 94 20.71 -8.58 4.31
CA ALA A 94 19.75 -8.10 3.32
C ALA A 94 20.38 -7.07 2.36
N ARG A 95 21.23 -6.16 2.84
CA ARG A 95 21.97 -5.22 1.99
C ARG A 95 22.85 -5.95 0.98
N ARG A 96 23.62 -6.94 1.42
CA ARG A 96 24.52 -7.73 0.56
C ARG A 96 23.72 -8.49 -0.51
N LEU A 97 22.59 -9.08 -0.12
CA LEU A 97 21.68 -9.74 -1.05
C LEU A 97 21.15 -8.76 -2.11
N MET A 98 20.67 -7.58 -1.69
CA MET A 98 20.14 -6.58 -2.62
C MET A 98 21.21 -6.00 -3.55
N GLN A 99 22.44 -5.82 -3.06
CA GLN A 99 23.59 -5.44 -3.89
C GLN A 99 23.91 -6.51 -4.95
N HIS A 100 23.86 -7.79 -4.57
CA HIS A 100 24.06 -8.89 -5.52
C HIS A 100 22.96 -8.97 -6.57
N LEU A 101 21.69 -8.79 -6.17
CA LEU A 101 20.57 -8.74 -7.11
C LEU A 101 20.69 -7.53 -8.06
N LEU A 102 21.08 -6.37 -7.53
CA LEU A 102 21.28 -5.16 -8.32
C LEU A 102 22.43 -5.32 -9.32
N SER A 103 23.57 -5.88 -8.91
CA SER A 103 24.69 -6.13 -9.81
C SER A 103 24.29 -7.12 -10.92
N ARG A 104 23.56 -8.19 -10.57
CA ARG A 104 23.02 -9.13 -11.56
C ARG A 104 22.07 -8.45 -12.55
N PHE A 105 21.22 -7.53 -12.08
CA PHE A 105 20.36 -6.74 -12.97
C PHE A 105 21.18 -5.85 -13.91
N ILE A 106 22.21 -5.16 -13.41
CA ILE A 106 23.07 -4.28 -14.23
C ILE A 106 23.82 -5.07 -15.31
N PHE A 107 24.38 -6.23 -14.99
CA PHE A 107 25.17 -7.02 -15.94
C PHE A 107 24.34 -7.81 -16.94
N TYR A 108 23.20 -8.37 -16.51
CA TYR A 108 22.42 -9.31 -17.33
C TYR A 108 21.05 -8.78 -17.78
N GLY A 109 20.63 -7.62 -17.26
CA GLY A 109 19.31 -7.04 -17.54
C GLY A 109 18.13 -7.86 -17.01
N LYS A 110 18.36 -8.78 -16.06
CA LYS A 110 17.34 -9.71 -15.55
C LYS A 110 17.07 -9.47 -14.07
N THR A 111 15.80 -9.30 -13.74
CA THR A 111 15.29 -9.33 -12.35
C THR A 111 14.83 -10.74 -11.99
N ILE A 112 14.75 -11.03 -10.69
CA ILE A 112 14.15 -12.28 -10.19
C ILE A 112 12.74 -11.95 -9.72
N PRO A 113 11.70 -12.61 -10.26
CA PRO A 113 10.31 -12.25 -10.01
C PRO A 113 9.97 -12.36 -8.52
N GLY A 114 9.27 -11.34 -8.01
CA GLY A 114 8.83 -11.30 -6.62
C GLY A 114 9.91 -10.90 -5.61
N THR A 115 11.13 -10.58 -6.06
CA THR A 115 12.12 -9.91 -5.20
C THR A 115 11.78 -8.45 -4.99
N LEU A 116 12.35 -7.84 -3.95
CA LEU A 116 12.17 -6.40 -3.69
C LEU A 116 12.66 -5.55 -4.87
N LEU A 117 13.77 -5.95 -5.51
CA LEU A 117 14.33 -5.25 -6.67
C LEU A 117 13.39 -5.27 -7.87
N ASP A 118 12.74 -6.41 -8.13
CA ASP A 118 11.75 -6.59 -9.20
C ASP A 118 10.49 -5.73 -9.02
N ARG A 119 10.21 -5.27 -7.80
CA ARG A 119 9.10 -4.34 -7.51
C ARG A 119 9.49 -2.87 -7.62
N VAL A 120 10.78 -2.57 -7.62
CA VAL A 120 11.32 -1.21 -7.66
C VAL A 120 11.62 -0.76 -9.09
N ILE A 121 12.01 -1.70 -9.96
CA ILE A 121 12.33 -1.50 -11.38
C ILE A 121 11.07 -1.75 -12.21
#